data_AF-A0A7C3Q4R2-F1
#
_entry.id   AF-A0A7C3Q4R2-F1
#
_cell.length_a   1.000
_cell.length_b   1.000
_cell.length_c   1.000
_cell.angle_alpha   90.00
_cell.angle_beta   90.00
_cell.angle_gamma   90.00
#
_symmetry.space_group_name_H-M   'P 1'
#
loop_
_entity.id
_entity.type
_entity.pdbx_description
1 polymer ?
#
loop_
_entity_poly.entity_id
_entity_poly.type
_entity_poly.pdbx_seq_one_letter_code
_entity_poly.pdbx_strand_id
1 'polypeptide(L)'
;KVESERQGRISRYAWGKDYHLILEGKLERFAEYLQQEAGHPLKIKRYVDYGPILERAYASRAGLGFIGKNTMLITQEFGSWVFLAELITDLQLDCDNLWSHRLTSQCGSCTLCIDACPTGAIIAPFTLDARKCISYLTIENKGEIPTNLQAQMEDWVFGCDICQEVCPYNQQTPIAKDPEWAQGSGPWLNTEEIQAMNEKTFKTCYQDTPLLRPKHRGLQRNARIVAKNFAMTKS
;
A
#
# COMPACT_ATOMS: atom_id res chain seq x y z
N LYS A 1 -13.59 26.89 3.66
CA LYS A 1 -14.79 26.12 3.21
C LYS A 1 -14.80 25.80 1.70
N VAL A 2 -13.67 25.92 0.98
CA VAL A 2 -13.50 25.54 -0.45
C VAL A 2 -12.39 24.47 -0.64
N GLU A 3 -11.77 24.00 0.45
CA GLU A 3 -10.62 23.09 0.38
C GLU A 3 -11.00 21.63 0.07
N SER A 4 -12.17 21.13 0.48
CA SER A 4 -12.50 19.70 0.33
C SER A 4 -12.85 19.27 -1.10
N GLU A 5 -13.27 20.20 -1.95
CA GLU A 5 -13.85 19.88 -3.27
C GLU A 5 -12.82 19.62 -4.37
N ARG A 6 -11.53 19.73 -4.04
CA ARG A 6 -10.40 19.57 -4.96
C ARG A 6 -9.35 18.61 -4.41
N GLN A 7 -9.66 17.94 -3.30
CA GLN A 7 -8.73 17.08 -2.58
C GLN A 7 -8.92 15.63 -3.01
N GLY A 8 -8.03 15.14 -3.88
CA GLY A 8 -7.97 13.72 -4.22
C GLY A 8 -7.27 12.93 -3.11
N ARG A 9 -7.86 11.82 -2.68
CA ARG A 9 -7.34 10.92 -1.63
C ARG A 9 -6.11 10.18 -2.08
N ILE A 10 -5.15 10.10 -1.17
CA ILE A 10 -3.97 9.24 -1.26
C ILE A 10 -4.13 8.11 -0.26
N SER A 11 -3.83 6.87 -0.67
CA SER A 11 -3.77 5.73 0.24
C SER A 11 -2.69 5.90 1.31
N ARG A 12 -2.98 5.45 2.52
CA ARG A 12 -2.15 5.60 3.72
C ARG A 12 -0.72 5.12 3.54
N TYR A 13 -0.51 4.09 2.72
CA TYR A 13 0.83 3.56 2.48
C TYR A 13 1.76 4.56 1.78
N ALA A 14 1.19 5.58 1.12
CA ALA A 14 1.94 6.61 0.40
C ALA A 14 2.05 7.93 1.18
N TRP A 15 1.53 7.99 2.41
CA TRP A 15 1.72 9.15 3.27
C TRP A 15 3.16 9.18 3.77
N GLY A 16 3.72 10.38 3.85
CA GLY A 16 5.10 10.60 4.24
C GLY A 16 6.10 10.18 3.15
N LYS A 17 7.24 9.69 3.63
CA LYS A 17 8.41 9.32 2.85
C LYS A 17 8.21 7.91 2.30
N ASP A 18 8.81 7.64 1.16
CA ASP A 18 8.75 6.32 0.55
C ASP A 18 9.27 5.24 1.51
N TYR A 19 8.39 4.29 1.83
CA TYR A 19 8.67 3.20 2.76
C TYR A 19 9.85 2.35 2.30
N HIS A 20 10.12 2.28 0.99
CA HIS A 20 11.31 1.60 0.45
C HIS A 20 12.58 2.19 1.08
N LEU A 21 12.73 3.51 1.08
CA LEU A 21 13.92 4.18 1.62
C LEU A 21 14.09 3.95 3.12
N ILE A 22 12.97 3.90 3.86
CA ILE A 22 12.99 3.68 5.30
C ILE A 22 13.35 2.22 5.62
N LEU A 23 12.67 1.27 4.97
CA LEU A 23 12.85 -0.16 5.24
C LEU A 23 14.18 -0.69 4.72
N GLU A 24 14.69 -0.19 3.58
CA GLU A 24 16.02 -0.57 3.10
C GLU A 24 17.11 -0.21 4.10
N GLY A 25 17.05 1.00 4.67
CA GLY A 25 17.98 1.43 5.72
C GLY A 25 17.84 0.63 7.01
N LYS A 26 16.61 0.24 7.40
CA LYS A 26 16.39 -0.65 8.56
C LYS A 26 16.93 -2.07 8.28
N LEU A 27 16.70 -2.62 7.08
CA LEU A 27 17.22 -3.93 6.67
C LEU A 27 18.74 -3.95 6.55
N GLU A 28 19.36 -2.84 6.12
CA GLU A 28 20.83 -2.72 6.05
C GLU A 28 21.45 -2.87 7.44
N ARG A 29 20.98 -2.08 8.41
CA ARG A 29 21.46 -2.16 9.79
C ARG A 29 21.21 -3.54 10.40
N PHE A 30 20.08 -4.16 10.09
CA PHE A 30 19.78 -5.51 10.56
C PHE A 30 20.70 -6.57 9.93
N ALA A 31 21.03 -6.44 8.64
CA ALA A 31 21.98 -7.33 7.97
C ALA A 31 23.40 -7.18 8.53
N GLU A 32 23.84 -5.95 8.80
CA GLU A 32 25.13 -5.68 9.45
C GLU A 32 25.20 -6.29 10.84
N TYR A 33 24.14 -6.14 11.64
CA TYR A 33 24.01 -6.77 12.94
C TYR A 33 24.12 -8.29 12.86
N LEU A 34 23.34 -8.95 11.99
CA LEU A 34 23.40 -10.40 11.81
C LEU A 34 24.79 -10.87 11.37
N GLN A 35 25.45 -10.11 10.49
CA GLN A 35 26.79 -10.42 10.01
C GLN A 35 27.84 -10.36 11.13
N GLN A 36 27.69 -9.43 12.08
CA GLN A 36 28.57 -9.31 13.25
C GLN A 36 28.32 -10.44 14.25
N GLU A 37 27.06 -10.72 14.56
CA GLU A 37 26.69 -11.77 15.54
C GLU A 37 27.07 -13.18 15.09
N ALA A 38 26.95 -13.48 13.80
CA ALA A 38 27.28 -14.81 13.28
C ALA A 38 28.78 -15.16 13.39
N GLY A 39 29.67 -14.16 13.48
CA GLY A 39 31.12 -14.38 13.56
C GLY A 39 31.77 -15.00 12.30
N HIS A 40 31.01 -15.23 11.24
CA HIS A 40 31.48 -15.69 9.93
C HIS A 40 30.69 -15.04 8.79
N PRO A 41 31.25 -14.94 7.56
CA PRO A 41 30.53 -14.38 6.41
C PRO A 41 29.19 -15.10 6.17
N LEU A 42 28.12 -14.31 5.98
CA LEU A 42 26.78 -14.77 5.61
C LEU A 42 26.46 -14.33 4.18
N LYS A 43 25.65 -15.12 3.48
CA LYS A 43 25.05 -14.71 2.20
C LYS A 43 23.69 -14.09 2.48
N ILE A 44 23.62 -12.77 2.42
CA ILE A 44 22.39 -12.02 2.71
C ILE A 44 21.83 -11.37 1.43
N LYS A 45 20.51 -11.49 1.22
CA LYS A 45 19.75 -10.68 0.27
C LYS A 45 18.61 -9.98 0.98
N ARG A 46 18.34 -8.73 0.60
CA ARG A 46 17.32 -7.86 1.19
C ARG A 46 16.31 -7.48 0.11
N TYR A 47 15.03 -7.47 0.46
CA TYR A 47 13.95 -7.07 -0.45
C TYR A 47 12.89 -6.24 0.29
N VAL A 48 12.33 -5.28 -0.44
CA VAL A 48 11.17 -4.46 -0.03
C VAL A 48 10.33 -4.22 -1.29
N ASP A 49 9.21 -4.93 -1.46
CA ASP A 49 8.21 -4.82 -2.56
C ASP A 49 8.70 -5.05 -4.02
N TYR A 50 9.92 -4.67 -4.40
CA TYR A 50 10.45 -4.82 -5.77
C TYR A 50 11.17 -6.16 -6.04
N GLY A 51 11.31 -7.00 -5.03
CA GLY A 51 11.98 -8.30 -5.14
C GLY A 51 11.12 -9.39 -5.78
N PRO A 52 11.72 -10.48 -6.30
CA PRO A 52 11.00 -11.64 -6.80
C PRO A 52 10.49 -12.54 -5.65
N ILE A 53 9.92 -11.94 -4.61
CA ILE A 53 9.49 -12.59 -3.37
C ILE A 53 8.01 -12.34 -3.15
N LEU A 54 7.26 -13.39 -2.82
CA LEU A 54 5.86 -13.26 -2.42
C LEU A 54 5.77 -12.90 -0.93
N GLU A 55 6.15 -11.67 -0.62
CA GLU A 55 6.29 -11.07 0.72
C GLU A 55 5.20 -11.51 1.71
N ARG A 56 3.93 -11.29 1.38
CA ARG A 56 2.79 -11.61 2.25
C ARG A 56 2.68 -13.08 2.59
N ALA A 57 3.00 -13.97 1.64
CA ALA A 57 2.96 -15.41 1.87
C ALA A 57 4.08 -15.84 2.84
N TYR A 58 5.27 -15.27 2.69
CA TYR A 58 6.38 -15.52 3.62
C TYR A 58 6.13 -14.91 4.99
N ALA A 59 5.59 -13.69 5.07
CA ALA A 59 5.21 -13.07 6.33
C ALA A 59 4.17 -13.91 7.08
N SER A 60 3.16 -14.46 6.38
CA SER A 60 2.19 -15.37 6.99
C SER A 60 2.83 -16.69 7.45
N ARG A 61 3.76 -17.25 6.66
CA ARG A 61 4.55 -18.43 7.03
C ARG A 61 5.58 -18.18 8.14
N ALA A 62 5.93 -16.94 8.41
CA ALA A 62 6.74 -16.52 9.55
C ALA A 62 5.87 -16.16 10.78
N GLY A 63 4.56 -16.43 10.72
CA GLY A 63 3.66 -16.18 11.84
C GLY A 63 3.31 -14.71 12.08
N LEU A 64 3.70 -13.78 11.21
CA LEU A 64 3.43 -12.34 11.39
C LEU A 64 1.94 -12.01 11.27
N GLY A 65 1.15 -12.85 10.62
CA GLY A 65 -0.28 -12.65 10.44
C GLY A 65 -0.93 -13.68 9.53
N PHE A 66 -2.22 -13.50 9.26
CA PHE A 66 -2.98 -14.33 8.31
C PHE A 66 -3.39 -13.51 7.07
N ILE A 67 -3.60 -14.18 5.94
CA ILE A 67 -4.09 -13.51 4.74
C ILE A 67 -5.61 -13.32 4.81
N GLY A 68 -6.05 -12.07 4.67
CA GLY A 68 -7.46 -11.69 4.63
C GLY A 68 -8.11 -11.94 3.26
N LYS A 69 -9.45 -11.98 3.21
CA LYS A 69 -10.19 -12.13 1.94
C LYS A 69 -9.91 -11.00 0.93
N ASN A 70 -9.44 -9.84 1.42
CA ASN A 70 -8.97 -8.71 0.62
C ASN A 70 -7.51 -8.84 0.13
N THR A 71 -6.86 -10.00 0.33
CA THR A 71 -5.47 -10.32 -0.06
C THR A 71 -4.36 -9.59 0.73
N MET A 72 -4.71 -8.87 1.80
CA MET A 72 -3.74 -8.24 2.68
C MET A 72 -3.28 -9.21 3.77
N LEU A 73 -2.04 -9.06 4.25
CA LEU A 73 -1.61 -9.64 5.51
C LEU A 73 -2.28 -8.87 6.65
N ILE A 74 -2.87 -9.58 7.61
CA ILE A 74 -3.51 -9.01 8.80
C ILE A 74 -2.78 -9.56 10.02
N THR A 75 -2.14 -8.64 10.74
CA THR A 75 -1.47 -8.89 12.02
C THR A 75 -2.46 -8.73 13.18
N GLN A 76 -2.16 -9.35 14.32
CA GLN A 76 -3.02 -9.24 15.51
C GLN A 76 -2.98 -7.84 16.13
N GLU A 77 -1.81 -7.19 16.11
CA GLU A 77 -1.57 -5.92 16.81
C GLU A 77 -1.85 -4.69 15.93
N PHE A 78 -1.46 -4.74 14.66
CA PHE A 78 -1.48 -3.58 13.76
C PHE A 78 -2.50 -3.71 12.62
N GLY A 79 -3.29 -4.79 12.61
CA GLY A 79 -4.19 -5.09 11.50
C GLY A 79 -3.39 -5.25 10.21
N SER A 80 -3.87 -4.67 9.11
CA SER A 80 -3.17 -4.66 7.81
C SER A 80 -2.36 -3.39 7.54
N TRP A 81 -2.28 -2.46 8.50
CA TRP A 81 -1.49 -1.23 8.36
C TRP A 81 -0.01 -1.44 8.68
N VAL A 82 0.60 -2.38 7.96
CA VAL A 82 2.01 -2.75 8.11
C VAL A 82 2.69 -2.75 6.75
N PHE A 83 3.95 -2.35 6.73
CA PHE A 83 4.84 -2.59 5.59
C PHE A 83 5.61 -3.88 5.82
N LEU A 84 5.97 -4.56 4.72
CA LEU A 84 6.74 -5.79 4.74
C LEU A 84 8.12 -5.57 4.13
N ALA A 85 9.05 -6.38 4.61
CA ALA A 85 10.45 -6.38 4.23
C ALA A 85 11.02 -7.76 4.55
N GLU A 86 11.89 -8.26 3.68
CA GLU A 86 12.49 -9.59 3.83
C GLU A 86 14.00 -9.53 3.83
N LEU A 87 14.60 -10.38 4.66
CA LEU A 87 16.01 -10.71 4.64
C LEU A 87 16.15 -12.21 4.44
N ILE A 88 16.80 -12.61 3.36
CA ILE A 88 17.10 -14.01 3.03
C ILE A 88 18.56 -14.26 3.39
N THR A 89 18.82 -15.32 4.15
CA THR A 89 20.15 -15.68 4.63
C THR A 89 20.39 -17.19 4.55
N ASP A 90 21.66 -17.60 4.53
CA ASP A 90 22.11 -18.99 4.70
C ASP A 90 22.30 -19.39 6.17
N LEU A 91 22.09 -18.45 7.10
CA LEU A 91 22.05 -18.72 8.53
C LEU A 91 20.98 -19.77 8.87
N GLN A 92 21.35 -20.80 9.63
CA GLN A 92 20.42 -21.81 10.12
C GLN A 92 19.64 -21.23 11.30
N LEU A 93 18.35 -20.99 11.10
CA LEU A 93 17.42 -20.48 12.11
C LEU A 93 16.30 -21.49 12.32
N ASP A 94 15.88 -21.66 13.57
CA ASP A 94 14.64 -22.37 13.85
C ASP A 94 13.47 -21.56 13.30
N CYS A 95 12.56 -22.23 12.59
CA CYS A 95 11.35 -21.60 12.09
C CYS A 95 10.44 -21.18 13.25
N ASP A 96 9.77 -20.04 13.09
CA ASP A 96 8.75 -19.61 14.04
C ASP A 96 7.64 -20.67 14.21
N ASN A 97 7.17 -20.82 15.44
CA ASN A 97 6.14 -21.81 15.74
C ASN A 97 4.77 -21.34 15.24
N LEU A 98 4.33 -21.92 14.12
CA LEU A 98 3.02 -21.64 13.51
C LEU A 98 1.82 -22.09 14.37
N TRP A 99 2.06 -22.87 15.43
CA TRP A 99 0.99 -23.41 16.28
C TRP A 99 0.47 -22.43 17.34
N SER A 100 1.17 -21.33 17.63
CA SER A 100 0.72 -20.37 18.66
C SER A 100 -0.32 -19.36 18.17
N HIS A 101 -0.55 -19.25 16.86
CA HIS A 101 -1.53 -18.32 16.30
C HIS A 101 -2.44 -19.03 15.31
N ARG A 102 -3.73 -18.72 15.38
CA ARG A 102 -4.78 -19.12 14.43
C ARG A 102 -4.46 -18.59 13.03
N LEU A 103 -3.56 -19.26 12.30
CA LEU A 103 -3.06 -18.86 10.97
C LEU A 103 -3.98 -19.30 9.82
N THR A 104 -5.04 -20.05 10.10
CA THR A 104 -6.18 -20.18 9.21
C THR A 104 -6.89 -18.83 9.09
N SER A 105 -7.36 -18.47 7.89
CA SER A 105 -8.07 -17.20 7.68
C SER A 105 -9.12 -16.96 8.76
N GLN A 106 -8.95 -15.89 9.54
CA GLN A 106 -9.85 -15.55 10.63
C GLN A 106 -11.03 -14.68 10.17
N CYS A 107 -11.17 -14.46 8.86
CA CYS A 107 -12.28 -13.69 8.31
C CYS A 107 -13.64 -14.34 8.57
N GLY A 108 -13.71 -15.66 8.79
CA GLY A 108 -14.97 -16.37 8.98
C GLY A 108 -15.96 -16.12 7.82
N SER A 109 -17.21 -15.81 8.14
CA SER A 109 -18.25 -15.45 7.17
C SER A 109 -18.19 -14.00 6.68
N CYS A 110 -17.30 -13.15 7.21
CA CYS A 110 -17.23 -11.73 6.86
C CYS A 110 -16.94 -11.51 5.36
N THR A 111 -17.67 -10.58 4.73
CA THR A 111 -17.52 -10.18 3.32
C THR A 111 -17.35 -8.67 3.12
N LEU A 112 -17.23 -7.88 4.20
CA LEU A 112 -17.24 -6.40 4.16
C LEU A 112 -16.31 -5.80 3.09
N CYS A 113 -15.08 -6.31 2.96
CA CYS A 113 -14.12 -5.83 1.98
C CYS A 113 -14.52 -6.13 0.52
N ILE A 114 -15.17 -7.27 0.29
CA ILE A 114 -15.69 -7.69 -1.01
C ILE A 114 -16.86 -6.79 -1.39
N ASP A 115 -17.81 -6.64 -0.46
CA ASP A 115 -19.05 -5.89 -0.67
C ASP A 115 -18.78 -4.39 -0.84
N ALA A 116 -17.78 -3.84 -0.13
CA ALA A 116 -17.42 -2.43 -0.21
C ALA A 116 -16.53 -2.09 -1.41
N CYS A 117 -15.96 -3.06 -2.13
CA CYS A 117 -15.06 -2.77 -3.25
C CYS A 117 -15.85 -2.17 -4.42
N PRO A 118 -15.68 -0.88 -4.74
CA PRO A 118 -16.57 -0.17 -5.68
C PRO A 118 -16.48 -0.71 -7.11
N THR A 119 -15.35 -1.33 -7.46
CA THR A 119 -15.11 -1.92 -8.78
C THR A 119 -15.32 -3.43 -8.85
N GLY A 120 -15.71 -4.06 -7.73
CA GLY A 120 -15.79 -5.52 -7.64
C GLY A 120 -14.47 -6.20 -8.00
N ALA A 121 -13.34 -5.58 -7.63
CA ALA A 121 -12.01 -6.12 -7.93
C ALA A 121 -11.71 -7.38 -7.11
N ILE A 122 -12.28 -7.53 -5.92
CA ILE A 122 -12.18 -8.76 -5.13
C ILE A 122 -13.28 -9.71 -5.63
N ILE A 123 -12.95 -10.54 -6.62
CA ILE A 123 -13.92 -11.38 -7.35
C ILE A 123 -14.33 -12.64 -6.56
N ALA A 124 -13.52 -13.04 -5.60
CA ALA A 124 -13.76 -14.13 -4.67
C ALA A 124 -12.86 -13.94 -3.44
N PRO A 125 -13.15 -14.60 -2.29
CA PRO A 125 -12.23 -14.65 -1.16
C PRO A 125 -10.78 -14.94 -1.62
N PHE A 126 -9.84 -14.09 -1.20
CA PHE A 126 -8.40 -14.21 -1.51
C PHE A 126 -8.03 -14.03 -2.99
N THR A 127 -8.98 -13.60 -3.83
CA THR A 127 -8.77 -13.48 -5.28
C THR A 127 -9.10 -12.07 -5.74
N LEU A 128 -8.09 -11.38 -6.27
CA LEU A 128 -8.17 -10.00 -6.76
C LEU A 128 -7.93 -9.94 -8.27
N ASP A 129 -8.84 -9.32 -9.02
CA ASP A 129 -8.60 -8.88 -10.39
C ASP A 129 -7.96 -7.49 -10.37
N ALA A 130 -6.63 -7.45 -10.49
CA ALA A 130 -5.87 -6.20 -10.48
C ALA A 130 -6.33 -5.19 -11.55
N ARG A 131 -6.86 -5.65 -12.69
CA ARG A 131 -7.32 -4.78 -13.78
C ARG A 131 -8.53 -3.92 -13.39
N LYS A 132 -9.22 -4.29 -12.31
CA LYS A 132 -10.34 -3.53 -11.71
C LYS A 132 -9.93 -2.79 -10.43
N CYS A 133 -8.83 -3.18 -9.80
CA CYS A 133 -8.41 -2.62 -8.51
C CYS A 133 -7.99 -1.15 -8.67
N ILE A 134 -8.64 -0.23 -7.95
CA ILE A 134 -8.32 1.20 -8.01
C ILE A 134 -6.85 1.46 -7.69
N SER A 135 -6.28 0.72 -6.73
CA SER A 135 -4.85 0.83 -6.40
C SER A 135 -3.97 0.53 -7.63
N TYR A 136 -4.18 -0.60 -8.30
CA TYR A 136 -3.46 -0.92 -9.54
C TYR A 136 -3.72 0.10 -10.65
N LEU A 137 -4.97 0.52 -10.85
CA LEU A 137 -5.36 1.47 -11.89
C LEU A 137 -4.68 2.83 -11.71
N THR A 138 -4.53 3.29 -10.46
CA THR A 138 -3.95 4.60 -10.15
C THR A 138 -2.42 4.58 -10.14
N ILE A 139 -1.80 3.43 -9.82
CA ILE A 139 -0.35 3.34 -9.60
C ILE A 139 0.38 2.67 -10.78
N GLU A 140 -0.05 1.46 -11.16
CA GLU A 140 0.70 0.58 -12.06
C GLU A 140 0.21 0.63 -13.50
N ASN A 141 -1.08 0.93 -13.72
CA ASN A 141 -1.62 1.08 -15.06
C ASN A 141 -1.03 2.31 -15.77
N LYS A 142 -0.28 2.08 -16.85
CA LYS A 142 0.34 3.13 -17.68
C LYS A 142 -0.58 3.64 -18.81
N GLY A 143 -1.68 2.93 -19.10
CA GLY A 143 -2.61 3.24 -20.18
C GLY A 143 -3.79 4.12 -19.75
N GLU A 144 -4.85 4.15 -20.54
CA GLU A 144 -6.12 4.77 -20.12
C GLU A 144 -6.84 3.88 -19.09
N ILE A 145 -7.63 4.49 -18.21
CA ILE A 145 -8.52 3.76 -17.29
C ILE A 145 -9.87 3.59 -17.99
N PRO A 146 -10.43 2.36 -18.08
CA PRO A 146 -11.73 2.12 -18.70
C PRO A 146 -12.82 3.05 -18.17
N THR A 147 -13.61 3.64 -19.06
CA THR A 147 -14.60 4.68 -18.70
C THR A 147 -15.61 4.20 -17.66
N ASN A 148 -15.99 2.92 -17.68
CA ASN A 148 -16.89 2.34 -16.70
C ASN A 148 -16.30 2.23 -15.28
N LEU A 149 -14.97 2.30 -15.13
CA LEU A 149 -14.28 2.26 -13.85
C LEU A 149 -13.93 3.67 -13.33
N GLN A 150 -13.89 4.69 -14.18
CA GLN A 150 -13.47 6.05 -13.81
C GLN A 150 -14.35 6.66 -12.70
N ALA A 151 -15.68 6.54 -12.81
CA ALA A 151 -16.60 7.04 -11.78
C ALA A 151 -16.47 6.28 -10.45
N GLN A 152 -16.14 4.99 -10.51
CA GLN A 152 -15.98 4.12 -9.34
C GLN A 152 -14.67 4.36 -8.59
N MET A 153 -13.72 5.11 -9.18
CA MET A 153 -12.53 5.56 -8.48
C MET A 153 -12.83 6.57 -7.36
N GLU A 154 -14.06 7.12 -7.32
CA GLU A 154 -14.47 8.14 -6.35
C GLU A 154 -13.48 9.31 -6.35
N ASP A 155 -12.91 9.64 -5.20
CA ASP A 155 -11.91 10.69 -4.99
C ASP A 155 -10.46 10.16 -4.91
N TRP A 156 -10.21 8.88 -5.20
CA TRP A 156 -8.88 8.28 -5.12
C TRP A 156 -7.97 8.70 -6.28
N VAL A 157 -6.97 9.54 -5.98
CA VAL A 157 -5.96 9.97 -6.96
C VAL A 157 -4.73 9.05 -6.99
N PHE A 158 -4.44 8.37 -5.87
CA PHE A 158 -3.31 7.46 -5.74
C PHE A 158 -3.59 6.36 -4.71
N GLY A 159 -3.52 5.10 -5.13
CA GLY A 159 -3.84 3.95 -4.27
C GLY A 159 -5.34 3.87 -3.94
N CYS A 160 -5.71 2.92 -3.08
CA CYS A 160 -7.06 2.81 -2.53
C CYS A 160 -7.02 1.99 -1.25
N ASP A 161 -7.71 2.46 -0.21
CA ASP A 161 -7.74 1.81 1.10
C ASP A 161 -9.09 1.20 1.48
N ILE A 162 -10.12 1.31 0.64
CA ILE A 162 -11.50 0.95 1.01
C ILE A 162 -11.58 -0.46 1.62
N CYS A 163 -10.95 -1.46 1.00
CA CYS A 163 -10.98 -2.84 1.47
C CYS A 163 -10.25 -3.06 2.81
N GLN A 164 -9.37 -2.14 3.20
CA GLN A 164 -8.69 -2.12 4.49
C GLN A 164 -9.47 -1.28 5.51
N GLU A 165 -10.02 -0.13 5.12
CA GLU A 165 -10.79 0.77 5.99
C GLU A 165 -12.04 0.10 6.57
N VAL A 166 -12.72 -0.74 5.77
CA VAL A 166 -13.90 -1.49 6.22
C VAL A 166 -13.54 -2.77 7.00
N CYS A 167 -12.26 -3.15 7.06
CA CYS A 167 -11.84 -4.38 7.71
C CYS A 167 -11.96 -4.24 9.24
N PRO A 168 -12.65 -5.14 9.95
CA PRO A 168 -12.81 -5.07 11.40
C PRO A 168 -11.47 -5.07 12.17
N TYR A 169 -10.46 -5.76 11.63
CA TYR A 169 -9.11 -5.82 12.22
C TYR A 169 -8.36 -4.49 12.19
N ASN A 170 -8.86 -3.49 11.46
CA ASN A 170 -8.26 -2.18 11.31
C ASN A 170 -8.93 -1.08 12.15
N GLN A 171 -9.99 -1.39 12.91
CA GLN A 171 -10.77 -0.39 13.64
C GLN A 171 -10.03 0.18 14.87
N GLN A 172 -9.14 -0.59 15.48
CA GLN A 172 -8.47 -0.23 16.75
C GLN A 172 -6.94 -0.30 16.66
N THR A 173 -6.40 -0.17 15.45
CA THR A 173 -4.94 -0.28 15.24
C THR A 173 -4.23 0.98 15.74
N PRO A 174 -3.11 0.85 16.46
CA PRO A 174 -2.36 2.00 16.91
C PRO A 174 -1.78 2.78 15.72
N ILE A 175 -1.70 4.09 15.85
CA ILE A 175 -1.07 4.96 14.87
C ILE A 175 0.43 4.99 15.14
N ALA A 176 1.24 4.74 14.10
CA ALA A 176 2.68 4.88 14.18
C ALA A 176 3.06 6.32 14.57
N LYS A 177 3.92 6.45 15.58
CA LYS A 177 4.40 7.76 16.09
C LYS A 177 5.84 8.07 15.67
N ASP A 178 6.46 7.18 14.90
CA ASP A 178 7.85 7.33 14.47
C ASP A 178 7.96 8.53 13.50
N PRO A 179 8.77 9.56 13.82
CA PRO A 179 8.94 10.74 12.99
C PRO A 179 9.43 10.47 11.56
N GLU A 180 10.08 9.32 11.30
CA GLU A 180 10.52 8.93 9.95
C GLU A 180 9.36 8.86 8.95
N TRP A 181 8.14 8.56 9.41
CA TRP A 181 6.93 8.46 8.57
C TRP A 181 6.19 9.79 8.42
N ALA A 182 6.55 10.82 9.19
CA ALA A 182 5.80 12.08 9.22
C ALA A 182 6.18 13.05 8.09
N GLN A 183 7.33 12.84 7.44
CA GLN A 183 7.85 13.74 6.41
C GLN A 183 7.50 13.24 5.02
N GLY A 184 6.89 14.07 4.16
CA GLY A 184 6.59 13.71 2.77
C GLY A 184 5.17 14.06 2.39
N SER A 185 4.47 13.15 1.70
CA SER A 185 3.13 13.43 1.19
C SER A 185 2.03 13.31 2.25
N GLY A 186 0.93 14.05 2.09
CA GLY A 186 -0.21 14.02 3.00
C GLY A 186 -1.37 13.13 2.50
N PRO A 187 -2.50 13.12 3.21
CA PRO A 187 -3.68 12.36 2.81
C PRO A 187 -4.38 12.83 1.53
N TRP A 188 -4.05 14.03 1.04
CA TRP A 188 -4.76 14.69 -0.05
C TRP A 188 -3.81 15.38 -1.03
N LEU A 189 -4.17 15.40 -2.30
CA LEU A 189 -3.57 16.26 -3.33
C LEU A 189 -4.61 17.20 -3.92
N ASN A 190 -4.21 18.44 -4.23
CA ASN A 190 -5.04 19.34 -5.00
C ASN A 190 -5.05 18.91 -6.48
N THR A 191 -6.21 18.46 -6.97
CA THR A 191 -6.34 17.94 -8.34
C THR A 191 -6.08 18.99 -9.41
N GLU A 192 -6.34 20.29 -9.15
CA GLU A 192 -6.07 21.36 -10.13
C GLU A 192 -4.56 21.64 -10.22
N GLU A 193 -3.88 21.69 -9.08
CA GLU A 193 -2.43 21.88 -9.03
C GLU A 193 -1.70 20.76 -9.77
N ILE A 194 -2.09 19.51 -9.54
CA ILE A 194 -1.53 18.35 -10.27
C ILE A 194 -1.73 18.49 -11.78
N GLN A 195 -2.92 18.89 -12.22
CA GLN A 195 -3.23 19.05 -13.64
C GLN A 195 -2.42 20.17 -14.31
N ALA A 196 -2.15 21.26 -13.59
CA ALA A 196 -1.35 22.38 -14.07
C ALA A 196 0.17 22.14 -13.99
N MET A 197 0.60 21.16 -13.19
CA MET A 197 2.00 20.86 -12.94
C MET A 197 2.72 20.36 -14.19
N ASN A 198 3.97 20.78 -14.41
CA ASN A 198 4.86 20.18 -15.42
C ASN A 198 5.73 19.06 -14.81
N GLU A 199 6.39 18.27 -15.65
CA GLU A 199 7.18 17.10 -15.19
C GLU A 199 8.34 17.49 -14.24
N LYS A 200 8.97 18.64 -14.44
CA LYS A 200 10.08 19.11 -13.59
C LYS A 200 9.56 19.43 -12.18
N THR A 201 8.48 20.22 -12.09
CA THR A 201 7.84 20.54 -10.81
C THR A 201 7.34 19.27 -10.11
N PHE A 202 6.74 18.33 -10.85
CA PHE A 202 6.31 17.04 -10.31
C PHE A 202 7.44 16.26 -9.63
N LYS A 203 8.59 16.12 -10.31
CA LYS A 203 9.74 15.41 -9.74
C LYS A 203 10.25 16.07 -8.47
N THR A 204 10.30 17.41 -8.44
CA THR A 204 10.76 18.16 -7.26
C THR A 204 9.77 18.07 -6.10
N CYS A 205 8.47 18.24 -6.35
CA CYS A 205 7.45 18.24 -5.29
C CYS A 205 7.27 16.87 -4.63
N TYR A 206 7.41 15.79 -5.40
CA TYR A 206 7.15 14.42 -4.94
C TYR A 206 8.40 13.58 -4.78
N GLN A 207 9.57 14.22 -4.77
CA GLN A 207 10.84 13.56 -4.50
C GLN A 207 10.75 12.74 -3.21
N ASP A 208 11.31 11.53 -3.22
CA ASP A 208 11.37 10.61 -2.09
C ASP A 208 9.99 10.19 -1.53
N THR A 209 8.92 10.31 -2.33
CA THR A 209 7.59 9.81 -2.00
C THR A 209 7.13 8.73 -2.99
N PRO A 210 6.21 7.83 -2.59
CA PRO A 210 5.66 6.82 -3.52
C PRO A 210 4.89 7.42 -4.71
N LEU A 211 4.51 8.71 -4.64
CA LEU A 211 3.75 9.41 -5.67
C LEU A 211 4.49 9.52 -7.02
N LEU A 212 5.79 9.22 -7.07
CA LEU A 212 6.56 9.14 -8.32
C LEU A 212 6.22 7.90 -9.17
N ARG A 213 5.69 6.83 -8.57
CA ARG A 213 5.46 5.52 -9.20
C ARG A 213 4.59 5.56 -10.47
N PRO A 214 3.42 6.24 -10.51
CA PRO A 214 2.61 6.39 -11.73
C PRO A 214 3.22 7.34 -12.77
N LYS A 215 4.32 8.02 -12.43
CA LYS A 215 4.92 9.13 -13.17
C LYS A 215 3.97 10.33 -13.29
N HIS A 216 4.50 11.44 -13.79
CA HIS A 216 3.76 12.69 -13.97
C HIS A 216 2.46 12.48 -14.76
N ARG A 217 2.53 11.79 -15.90
CA ARG A 217 1.38 11.53 -16.77
C ARG A 217 0.28 10.71 -16.09
N GLY A 218 0.64 9.69 -15.31
CA GLY A 218 -0.32 8.84 -14.61
C GLY A 218 -1.04 9.60 -13.50
N LEU A 219 -0.31 10.34 -12.67
CA LEU A 219 -0.92 11.14 -11.60
C LEU A 219 -1.83 12.25 -12.16
N GLN A 220 -1.42 12.90 -13.26
CA GLN A 220 -2.28 13.87 -13.96
C GLN A 220 -3.55 13.26 -14.53
N ARG A 221 -3.47 12.06 -15.12
CA ARG A 221 -4.64 11.32 -15.60
C ARG A 221 -5.61 11.06 -14.45
N ASN A 222 -5.11 10.57 -13.31
CA ASN A 222 -5.95 10.29 -12.14
C ASN A 222 -6.61 11.57 -11.61
N ALA A 223 -5.86 12.67 -11.52
CA ALA A 223 -6.40 13.95 -11.05
C ALA A 223 -7.52 14.49 -11.96
N ARG A 224 -7.43 14.33 -13.29
CA ARG A 224 -8.51 14.69 -14.22
C ARG A 224 -9.78 13.86 -13.99
N ILE A 225 -9.62 12.55 -13.76
CA ILE A 225 -10.74 11.64 -13.49
C ILE A 225 -11.44 12.06 -12.19
N VAL A 226 -10.67 12.24 -11.11
CA VAL A 226 -11.22 12.64 -9.80
C VAL A 226 -11.91 14.00 -9.87
N ALA A 227 -11.31 14.99 -10.55
CA ALA A 227 -11.93 16.30 -10.74
C ALA A 227 -13.28 16.21 -11.48
N LYS A 228 -13.38 15.32 -12.48
CA LYS A 228 -14.65 15.05 -13.17
C LYS A 228 -15.67 14.38 -12.23
N ASN A 229 -15.24 13.44 -11.39
CA ASN A 229 -16.12 12.78 -10.42
C ASN A 229 -16.72 13.80 -9.43
N PHE A 230 -15.92 14.74 -8.91
CA PHE A 230 -16.42 15.82 -8.06
C PHE A 230 -17.47 16.70 -8.75
N ALA A 231 -17.30 16.99 -10.04
CA ALA A 231 -18.28 17.78 -10.79
C ALA A 231 -19.62 17.04 -10.98
N MET A 232 -19.60 15.72 -11.13
CA MET A 232 -20.81 14.89 -11.30
C MET A 232 -21.63 14.80 -10.01
N THR A 233 -21.00 14.71 -8.84
CA THR A 233 -21.70 14.64 -7.54
C THR A 233 -22.44 15.94 -7.18
N LYS A 234 -22.14 17.05 -7.86
CA LYS A 234 -22.79 18.36 -7.66
C LYS A 234 -24.01 18.59 -8.56
N SER A 235 -24.21 17.77 -9.58
CA SER A 235 -25.35 17.86 -10.51
C SER A 235 -26.51 16.98 -10.05
#